data_AF-A0A960J7Q6-F1
#
_entry.id   AF-A0A960J7Q6-F1
#
_cell.length_a   1.000
_cell.length_b   1.000
_cell.length_c   1.000
_cell.angle_alpha   90.00
_cell.angle_beta   90.00
_cell.angle_gamma   90.00
#
_symmetry.space_group_name_H-M   'P 1'
#
loop_
_entity.id
_entity.type
_entity.pdbx_description
1 polymer ?
#
loop_
_entity_poly.entity_id
_entity_poly.type
_entity_poly.pdbx_seq_one_letter_code
_entity_poly.pdbx_strand_id
1 'polypeptide(L)'
;MRCLLLLLIAALPAMAEETFLVRFAGPAPADWSGEAKVEGGRIIALEGWQFDEGDSAGESSWTAKTKIEEFWYAPWERSLFGTKQQDKLSERGIVLTVEMDGPGKVTLQTPQGEASFRPAEATWARPFELGGGAVIISRVPRAQEIPQPGTDEDYPALLTTKAGAAVLAWQSHRDNRDQLWIRRGSERAEALTDAKRELFRVALAETNGELWAVWSEMRGGNWDLYARVFADGAWGPEQTVVSAPGSDIFHALAADEEGRLFLVWQSFRDGQGDIYLSVYDGKKWGKATKVSESAANDWEPTVAVHNGRAAIAWDSYDDGDYDILMREWADGKLGPLQTVVNTPSFEARPQALYDKQGRLWLTWEEGDAQWGKDYVSGIYDAGMGLLMRR
;
A
#
# COMPACT_ATOMS: atom_id res chain seq x y z
N MET A 1 15.78 -20.04 -52.57
CA MET A 1 16.05 -18.65 -52.12
C MET A 1 14.71 -17.93 -51.95
N ARG A 2 14.26 -17.72 -50.72
CA ARG A 2 13.15 -16.81 -50.39
C ARG A 2 13.73 -15.78 -49.41
N CYS A 3 13.89 -14.54 -49.87
CA CYS A 3 14.25 -13.42 -49.02
C CYS A 3 13.06 -13.09 -48.12
N LEU A 4 13.21 -13.29 -46.82
CA LEU A 4 12.30 -12.75 -45.82
C LEU A 4 12.75 -11.30 -45.55
N LEU A 5 11.93 -10.33 -45.97
CA LEU A 5 12.14 -8.93 -45.65
C LEU A 5 11.70 -8.72 -44.20
N LEU A 6 12.64 -8.68 -43.26
CA LEU A 6 12.37 -8.21 -41.90
C LEU A 6 12.18 -6.68 -41.97
N LEU A 7 10.93 -6.24 -41.84
CA LEU A 7 10.65 -4.85 -41.47
C LEU A 7 11.06 -4.68 -40.00
N LEU A 8 12.21 -4.07 -39.77
CA LEU A 8 12.49 -3.41 -38.49
C LEU A 8 11.51 -2.24 -38.38
N ILE A 9 10.44 -2.42 -37.62
CA ILE A 9 9.73 -1.29 -37.04
C ILE A 9 10.67 -0.76 -35.95
N ALA A 10 11.42 0.29 -36.26
CA ALA A 10 12.05 1.08 -35.21
C ALA A 10 10.92 1.59 -34.31
N ALA A 11 10.86 1.11 -33.07
CA ALA A 11 10.01 1.70 -32.07
C ALA A 11 10.39 3.18 -32.00
N LEU A 12 9.49 4.07 -32.44
CA LEU A 12 9.58 5.48 -32.10
C LEU A 12 9.76 5.54 -30.58
N PRO A 13 10.67 6.38 -30.05
CA PRO A 13 10.77 6.56 -28.61
C PRO A 13 9.37 6.90 -28.11
N ALA A 14 8.84 6.09 -27.19
CA ALA A 14 7.55 6.37 -26.59
C ALA A 14 7.60 7.81 -26.04
N MET A 15 6.66 8.66 -26.47
CA MET A 15 6.58 10.01 -25.94
C MET A 15 6.37 9.91 -24.43
N ALA A 16 7.07 10.76 -23.67
CA ALA A 16 7.03 10.66 -22.22
C ALA A 16 5.69 11.18 -21.72
N GLU A 17 4.87 10.30 -21.14
CA GLU A 17 3.71 10.70 -20.33
C GLU A 17 4.21 11.25 -18.99
N GLU A 18 3.75 12.44 -18.63
CA GLU A 18 4.06 13.10 -17.36
C GLU A 18 2.77 13.56 -16.69
N THR A 19 2.62 13.24 -15.40
CA THR A 19 1.45 13.62 -14.60
C THR A 19 1.80 14.65 -13.54
N PHE A 20 0.95 15.66 -13.42
CA PHE A 20 1.12 16.79 -12.51
C PHE A 20 -0.13 16.99 -11.67
N LEU A 21 0.04 17.09 -10.36
CA LEU A 21 -0.97 17.65 -9.48
C LEU A 21 -0.79 19.17 -9.46
N VAL A 22 -1.78 19.89 -9.99
CA VAL A 22 -1.86 21.35 -9.96
C VAL A 22 -2.85 21.74 -8.87
N ARG A 23 -2.35 22.34 -7.80
CA ARG A 23 -3.16 22.83 -6.67
C ARG A 23 -3.37 24.33 -6.79
N PHE A 24 -4.60 24.73 -6.53
CA PHE A 24 -5.04 26.11 -6.45
C PHE A 24 -5.22 26.47 -4.98
N ALA A 25 -4.41 27.41 -4.53
CA ALA A 25 -4.35 27.90 -3.17
C ALA A 25 -4.40 29.43 -3.16
N GLY A 26 -4.54 30.01 -1.99
CA GLY A 26 -4.55 31.47 -1.84
C GLY A 26 -4.90 31.91 -0.43
N PRO A 27 -4.91 33.22 -0.16
CA PRO A 27 -5.28 33.74 1.15
C PRO A 27 -6.80 33.75 1.40
N ALA A 28 -7.62 33.55 0.36
CA ALA A 28 -9.07 33.63 0.44
C ALA A 28 -9.75 32.76 -0.64
N PRO A 29 -11.04 32.39 -0.46
CA PRO A 29 -11.84 31.72 -1.48
C PRO A 29 -11.85 32.47 -2.81
N ALA A 30 -11.52 31.76 -3.88
CA ALA A 30 -11.57 32.25 -5.24
C ALA A 30 -12.13 31.21 -6.21
N ASP A 31 -12.65 31.70 -7.34
CA ASP A 31 -12.95 30.89 -8.51
C ASP A 31 -11.65 30.63 -9.30
N TRP A 32 -11.39 29.35 -9.51
CA TRP A 32 -10.22 28.81 -10.18
C TRP A 32 -10.58 28.03 -11.44
N SER A 33 -11.84 28.10 -11.89
CA SER A 33 -12.28 27.53 -13.16
C SER A 33 -11.37 28.01 -14.30
N GLY A 34 -11.02 27.12 -15.22
CA GLY A 34 -9.96 27.44 -16.16
C GLY A 34 -9.78 26.41 -17.28
N GLU A 35 -8.74 26.66 -18.07
CA GLU A 35 -8.32 25.77 -19.17
C GLU A 35 -6.81 25.60 -19.20
N ALA A 36 -6.40 24.43 -19.70
CA ALA A 36 -5.01 24.06 -19.92
C ALA A 36 -4.73 23.97 -21.43
N LYS A 37 -3.59 24.52 -21.85
CA LYS A 37 -3.06 24.42 -23.21
C LYS A 37 -1.67 23.82 -23.17
N VAL A 38 -1.38 22.92 -24.09
CA VAL A 38 -0.08 22.27 -24.22
C VAL A 38 0.54 22.63 -25.57
N GLU A 39 1.74 23.20 -25.53
CA GLU A 39 2.59 23.46 -26.69
C GLU A 39 3.67 22.36 -26.75
N GLY A 40 3.88 21.74 -27.92
CA GLY A 40 4.88 20.68 -28.09
C GLY A 40 4.45 19.31 -27.53
N GLY A 41 3.14 19.09 -27.40
CA GLY A 41 2.56 17.87 -26.85
C GLY A 41 1.04 17.92 -26.87
N ARG A 42 0.39 17.06 -26.08
CA ARG A 42 -1.06 17.02 -25.90
C ARG A 42 -1.45 16.65 -24.48
N ILE A 43 -2.69 16.99 -24.10
CA ILE A 43 -3.31 16.50 -22.87
C ILE A 43 -3.78 15.07 -23.09
N ILE A 44 -3.46 14.18 -22.14
CA ILE A 44 -3.88 12.78 -22.11
C ILE A 44 -5.10 12.60 -21.22
N ALA A 45 -5.05 13.23 -20.05
CA ALA A 45 -6.11 13.18 -19.06
C ALA A 45 -6.08 14.45 -18.21
N LEU A 46 -7.26 14.88 -17.77
CA LEU A 46 -7.45 15.96 -16.83
C LEU A 46 -8.55 15.54 -15.87
N GLU A 47 -8.20 15.37 -14.61
CA GLU A 47 -9.08 14.86 -13.56
C GLU A 47 -9.16 15.87 -12.40
N GLY A 48 -10.27 15.88 -11.69
CA GLY A 48 -10.44 16.72 -10.51
C GLY A 48 -9.71 16.19 -9.28
N TRP A 49 -9.11 17.08 -8.50
CA TRP A 49 -8.52 16.77 -7.21
C TRP A 49 -9.19 17.58 -6.10
N GLN A 50 -9.72 16.87 -5.10
CA GLN A 50 -10.54 17.44 -4.02
C GLN A 50 -11.76 18.22 -4.53
N PHE A 51 -12.35 17.79 -5.65
CA PHE A 51 -13.55 18.40 -6.20
C PHE A 51 -14.77 18.13 -5.32
N ASP A 52 -15.63 19.14 -5.21
CA ASP A 52 -16.92 19.08 -4.53
C ASP A 52 -18.09 19.10 -5.49
N GLU A 53 -19.31 19.08 -4.92
CA GLU A 53 -20.53 19.38 -5.65
C GLU A 53 -20.42 20.72 -6.41
N GLY A 54 -20.53 20.63 -7.74
CA GLY A 54 -20.44 21.77 -8.66
C GLY A 54 -19.08 21.93 -9.35
N ASP A 55 -18.03 21.29 -8.84
CA ASP A 55 -16.74 21.21 -9.53
C ASP A 55 -16.77 20.12 -10.62
N SER A 56 -16.01 20.31 -11.69
CA SER A 56 -15.95 19.33 -12.78
C SER A 56 -14.70 19.49 -13.64
N ALA A 57 -14.26 18.40 -14.26
CA ALA A 57 -13.12 18.36 -15.18
C ALA A 57 -13.59 17.81 -16.52
N GLY A 58 -13.20 18.47 -17.61
CA GLY A 58 -13.37 18.01 -18.98
C GLY A 58 -12.03 17.63 -19.61
N GLU A 59 -11.96 17.62 -20.94
CA GLU A 59 -10.74 17.20 -21.67
C GLU A 59 -9.55 18.15 -21.46
N SER A 60 -9.82 19.46 -21.40
CA SER A 60 -8.77 20.49 -21.26
C SER A 60 -9.20 21.68 -20.39
N SER A 61 -10.36 21.60 -19.75
CA SER A 61 -10.93 22.69 -18.93
C SER A 61 -11.57 22.13 -17.68
N TRP A 62 -11.73 22.97 -16.65
CA TRP A 62 -12.33 22.59 -15.38
C TRP A 62 -13.13 23.74 -14.76
N THR A 63 -14.03 23.37 -13.85
CA THR A 63 -14.69 24.26 -12.90
C THR A 63 -14.21 23.87 -11.52
N ALA A 64 -13.65 24.82 -10.77
CA ALA A 64 -13.14 24.57 -9.42
C ALA A 64 -13.23 25.82 -8.56
N LYS A 65 -13.76 25.70 -7.34
CA LYS A 65 -13.83 26.82 -6.39
C LYS A 65 -13.29 26.45 -5.01
N THR A 66 -12.21 27.11 -4.60
CA THR A 66 -11.72 27.02 -3.22
C THR A 66 -12.73 27.64 -2.27
N LYS A 67 -12.89 27.07 -1.07
CA LYS A 67 -13.81 27.58 -0.05
C LYS A 67 -13.19 27.44 1.34
N ILE A 68 -13.64 28.26 2.28
CA ILE A 68 -13.28 28.07 3.69
C ILE A 68 -14.14 26.92 4.21
N GLU A 69 -13.48 25.95 4.80
CA GLU A 69 -14.11 24.80 5.45
C GLU A 69 -13.71 24.76 6.92
N GLU A 70 -14.65 24.27 7.72
CA GLU A 70 -14.45 24.05 9.13
C GLU A 70 -13.70 22.73 9.32
N PHE A 71 -12.41 22.82 9.65
CA PHE A 71 -11.61 21.64 10.00
C PHE A 71 -11.46 21.51 11.51
N TRP A 72 -11.74 20.31 12.00
CA TRP A 72 -11.34 19.90 13.34
C TRP A 72 -9.89 19.38 13.27
N TYR A 73 -9.06 19.81 14.21
CA TYR A 73 -7.76 19.18 14.42
C TYR A 73 -7.92 17.69 14.74
N ALA A 74 -6.94 16.89 14.36
CA ALA A 74 -7.00 15.44 14.56
C ALA A 74 -7.14 15.11 16.05
N PRO A 75 -7.80 13.99 16.43
CA PRO A 75 -8.10 13.65 17.82
C PRO A 75 -6.92 13.73 18.79
N TRP A 76 -5.68 13.46 18.36
CA TRP A 76 -4.49 13.55 19.22
C TRP A 76 -3.95 14.97 19.40
N GLU A 77 -4.15 15.88 18.44
CA GLU A 77 -3.79 17.30 18.60
C GLU A 77 -4.63 17.97 19.70
N ARG A 78 -5.81 17.39 20.03
CA ARG A 78 -6.66 17.78 21.16
C ARG A 78 -5.94 17.68 22.52
N SER A 79 -4.99 16.74 22.65
CA SER A 79 -4.24 16.50 23.88
C SER A 79 -3.04 17.43 24.06
N LEU A 80 -2.46 17.92 22.95
CA LEU A 80 -1.27 18.78 22.95
C LEU A 80 -1.63 20.27 22.95
N PHE A 81 -2.72 20.65 22.29
CA PHE A 81 -3.18 22.02 22.18
C PHE A 81 -4.70 22.05 22.33
N GLY A 82 -5.23 22.81 23.30
CA GLY A 82 -6.68 22.94 23.51
C GLY A 82 -7.40 23.23 22.18
N THR A 83 -8.44 22.45 21.87
CA THR A 83 -9.09 22.47 20.56
C THR A 83 -9.66 23.84 20.24
N LYS A 84 -9.29 24.41 19.11
CA LYS A 84 -10.06 25.47 18.46
C LYS A 84 -10.38 25.02 17.05
N GLN A 85 -11.65 25.09 16.71
CA GLN A 85 -12.13 25.01 15.34
C GLN A 85 -11.33 26.02 14.50
N GLN A 86 -10.81 25.58 13.36
CA GLN A 86 -10.10 26.47 12.45
C GLN A 86 -10.74 26.41 11.08
N ASP A 87 -11.11 27.59 10.64
CA ASP A 87 -11.44 27.89 9.26
C ASP A 87 -10.15 27.74 8.44
N LYS A 88 -10.09 26.71 7.60
CA LYS A 88 -8.99 26.53 6.65
C LYS A 88 -9.53 26.67 5.24
N LEU A 89 -8.75 27.31 4.38
CA LEU A 89 -9.05 27.28 2.95
C LEU A 89 -8.83 25.84 2.45
N SER A 90 -9.91 25.24 1.97
CA SER A 90 -9.86 23.97 1.28
C SER A 90 -9.40 24.21 -0.15
N GLU A 91 -8.28 23.59 -0.48
CA GLU A 91 -7.66 23.73 -1.79
C GLU A 91 -8.41 22.92 -2.84
N ARG A 92 -8.37 23.36 -4.09
CA ARG A 92 -8.88 22.59 -5.23
C ARG A 92 -7.75 22.37 -6.20
N GLY A 93 -7.84 21.36 -7.04
CA GLY A 93 -6.80 21.12 -8.02
C GLY A 93 -7.22 20.25 -9.16
N ILE A 94 -6.31 20.07 -10.10
CA ILE A 94 -6.45 19.11 -11.19
C ILE A 94 -5.25 18.17 -11.19
N VAL A 95 -5.48 16.92 -11.58
CA VAL A 95 -4.44 15.98 -11.99
C VAL A 95 -4.37 16.04 -13.51
N LEU A 96 -3.32 16.66 -14.03
CA LEU A 96 -3.09 16.87 -15.45
C LEU A 96 -2.02 15.87 -15.94
N THR A 97 -2.39 14.99 -16.87
CA THR A 97 -1.45 14.13 -17.59
C THR A 97 -1.24 14.67 -18.99
N VAL A 98 0.03 14.87 -19.37
CA VAL A 98 0.43 15.34 -20.70
C VAL A 98 1.41 14.36 -21.32
N GLU A 99 1.44 14.34 -22.65
CA GLU A 99 2.42 13.61 -23.44
C GLU A 99 3.17 14.63 -24.31
N MET A 100 4.50 14.61 -24.22
CA MET A 100 5.36 15.64 -24.83
C MET A 100 6.25 15.04 -25.93
N ASP A 101 6.37 15.75 -27.05
CA ASP A 101 7.26 15.42 -28.19
C ASP A 101 8.49 16.36 -28.19
N GLY A 102 9.17 16.45 -27.04
CA GLY A 102 10.33 17.32 -26.83
C GLY A 102 10.07 18.48 -25.85
N PRO A 103 10.87 19.57 -25.92
CA PRO A 103 10.68 20.71 -25.02
C PRO A 103 9.36 21.41 -25.35
N GLY A 104 8.47 21.45 -24.37
CA GLY A 104 7.20 22.13 -24.52
C GLY A 104 6.78 22.86 -23.25
N LYS A 105 5.56 23.37 -23.27
CA LYS A 105 5.04 24.26 -22.24
C LYS A 105 3.57 23.95 -22.01
N VAL A 106 3.20 23.91 -20.73
CA VAL A 106 1.81 23.88 -20.29
C VAL A 106 1.44 25.27 -19.82
N THR A 107 0.34 25.81 -20.33
CA THR A 107 -0.25 27.07 -19.89
C THR A 107 -1.60 26.81 -19.27
N LEU A 108 -1.81 27.36 -18.07
CA LEU A 108 -3.04 27.32 -17.31
C LEU A 108 -3.64 28.74 -17.31
N GLN A 109 -4.90 28.87 -17.71
CA GLN A 109 -5.62 30.14 -17.72
C GLN A 109 -6.77 30.09 -16.74
N THR A 110 -6.80 31.01 -15.78
CA THR A 110 -7.88 31.15 -14.78
C THR A 110 -8.26 32.63 -14.62
N PRO A 111 -9.39 32.95 -13.95
CA PRO A 111 -9.71 34.33 -13.56
C PRO A 111 -8.64 35.02 -12.71
N GLN A 112 -7.79 34.26 -12.02
CA GLN A 112 -6.70 34.78 -11.19
C GLN A 112 -5.46 35.14 -12.01
N GLY A 113 -5.39 34.69 -13.26
CA GLY A 113 -4.29 34.99 -14.19
C GLY A 113 -3.84 33.79 -15.01
N GLU A 114 -2.78 34.01 -15.79
CA GLU A 114 -2.11 32.97 -16.55
C GLU A 114 -0.90 32.46 -15.78
N ALA A 115 -0.72 31.14 -15.74
CA ALA A 115 0.43 30.47 -15.17
C ALA A 115 0.96 29.46 -16.19
N SER A 116 2.28 29.39 -16.40
CA SER A 116 2.87 28.41 -17.32
C SER A 116 4.12 27.76 -16.77
N PHE A 117 4.37 26.52 -17.17
CA PHE A 117 5.55 25.75 -16.77
C PHE A 117 6.00 24.82 -17.88
N ARG A 118 7.27 24.38 -17.81
CA ARG A 118 7.79 23.32 -18.68
C ARG A 118 7.75 21.99 -17.92
N PRO A 119 7.08 20.94 -18.45
CA PRO A 119 7.04 19.62 -17.81
C PRO A 119 8.42 19.08 -17.41
N ALA A 120 9.42 19.25 -18.28
CA ALA A 120 10.79 18.81 -18.04
C ALA A 120 11.50 19.51 -16.86
N GLU A 121 11.05 20.69 -16.45
CA GLU A 121 11.59 21.39 -15.28
C GLU A 121 10.95 20.88 -13.98
N ALA A 122 9.76 20.25 -14.06
CA ALA A 122 9.03 19.76 -12.90
C ALA A 122 9.63 18.48 -12.29
N THR A 123 10.37 18.64 -11.19
CA THR A 123 11.02 17.51 -10.47
C THR A 123 10.12 16.89 -9.40
N TRP A 124 10.36 15.61 -9.10
CA TRP A 124 9.68 14.86 -8.03
C TRP A 124 9.91 15.42 -6.62
N ALA A 125 11.03 16.11 -6.39
CA ALA A 125 11.46 16.49 -5.06
C ALA A 125 10.97 17.87 -4.61
N ARG A 126 10.55 18.74 -5.54
CA ARG A 126 10.19 20.13 -5.24
C ARG A 126 9.03 20.61 -6.11
N PRO A 127 7.91 21.06 -5.52
CA PRO A 127 6.83 21.67 -6.27
C PRO A 127 7.21 23.05 -6.82
N PHE A 128 6.54 23.46 -7.90
CA PHE A 128 6.69 24.77 -8.54
C PHE A 128 5.58 25.69 -8.10
N GLU A 129 5.94 26.88 -7.64
CA GLU A 129 4.99 27.91 -7.26
C GLU A 129 4.92 28.98 -8.34
N LEU A 130 3.71 29.26 -8.81
CA LEU A 130 3.41 30.32 -9.77
C LEU A 130 2.43 31.31 -9.13
N GLY A 131 2.44 32.56 -9.62
CA GLY A 131 1.52 33.59 -9.13
C GLY A 131 1.69 33.91 -7.64
N GLY A 132 2.91 33.82 -7.10
CA GLY A 132 3.18 34.08 -5.67
C GLY A 132 2.74 32.96 -4.72
N GLY A 133 2.69 31.71 -5.20
CA GLY A 133 2.32 30.54 -4.40
C GLY A 133 0.84 30.14 -4.51
N ALA A 134 0.06 30.84 -5.32
CA ALA A 134 -1.36 30.55 -5.52
C ALA A 134 -1.60 29.34 -6.44
N VAL A 135 -0.63 28.98 -7.28
CA VAL A 135 -0.65 27.77 -8.09
C VAL A 135 0.58 26.94 -7.77
N ILE A 136 0.38 25.73 -7.26
CA ILE A 136 1.44 24.80 -6.85
C ILE A 136 1.39 23.57 -7.75
N ILE A 137 2.46 23.31 -8.48
CA ILE A 137 2.56 22.20 -9.43
C ILE A 137 3.54 21.18 -8.90
N SER A 138 3.07 19.95 -8.68
CA SER A 138 3.88 18.83 -8.23
C SER A 138 3.86 17.74 -9.28
N ARG A 139 5.02 17.20 -9.65
CA ARG A 139 5.06 15.96 -10.43
C ARG A 139 4.61 14.81 -9.54
N VAL A 140 3.63 14.03 -10.02
CA VAL A 140 3.03 12.91 -9.28
C VAL A 140 3.06 11.65 -10.14
N PRO A 141 3.07 10.44 -9.54
CA PRO A 141 2.91 9.24 -10.32
C PRO A 141 1.52 9.24 -10.94
N ARG A 142 1.40 8.71 -12.15
CA ARG A 142 0.09 8.47 -12.75
C ARG A 142 -0.63 7.42 -11.91
N ALA A 143 -1.74 7.81 -11.27
CA ALA A 143 -2.65 6.86 -10.67
C ALA A 143 -3.31 6.06 -11.80
N GLN A 144 -3.38 4.75 -11.65
CA GLN A 144 -4.11 3.89 -12.56
C GLN A 144 -5.10 3.08 -11.75
N GLU A 145 -6.38 3.23 -12.09
CA GLU A 145 -7.40 2.34 -11.59
C GLU A 145 -7.13 0.91 -12.08
N ILE A 146 -7.05 0.02 -11.09
CA ILE A 146 -6.98 -1.43 -11.26
C ILE A 146 -8.36 -2.12 -11.09
N PRO A 147 -9.39 -1.57 -10.40
CA PRO A 147 -10.64 -2.27 -10.18
C PRO A 147 -11.33 -2.72 -11.45
N GLN A 148 -12.02 -3.86 -11.36
CA GLN A 148 -13.01 -4.23 -12.36
C GLN A 148 -14.36 -3.60 -11.97
N PRO A 149 -15.17 -3.08 -12.92
CA PRO A 149 -16.49 -2.55 -12.57
C PRO A 149 -17.35 -3.59 -11.83
N GLY A 150 -17.89 -3.23 -10.67
CA GLY A 150 -18.74 -4.13 -9.87
C GLY A 150 -17.97 -5.22 -9.10
N THR A 151 -16.75 -4.93 -8.66
CA THR A 151 -16.01 -5.71 -7.66
C THR A 151 -15.61 -4.79 -6.51
N ASP A 152 -15.42 -5.39 -5.33
CA ASP A 152 -14.70 -4.74 -4.22
C ASP A 152 -13.28 -5.29 -4.25
N GLU A 153 -12.28 -4.40 -4.23
CA GLU A 153 -10.86 -4.78 -4.29
C GLU A 153 -10.21 -4.55 -2.93
N ASP A 154 -9.77 -5.62 -2.28
CA ASP A 154 -9.26 -5.64 -0.92
C ASP A 154 -7.83 -6.19 -0.84
N TYR A 155 -7.20 -5.93 0.31
CA TYR A 155 -5.93 -6.55 0.73
C TYR A 155 -4.82 -6.55 -0.33
N PRO A 156 -4.43 -5.38 -0.87
CA PRO A 156 -3.36 -5.31 -1.83
C PRO A 156 -2.01 -5.70 -1.20
N ALA A 157 -1.20 -6.43 -1.96
CA ALA A 157 0.19 -6.72 -1.67
C ALA A 157 1.07 -6.21 -2.80
N LEU A 158 2.06 -5.40 -2.45
CA LEU A 158 3.00 -4.80 -3.38
C LEU A 158 4.42 -5.32 -3.12
N LEU A 159 5.08 -5.78 -4.17
CA LEU A 159 6.47 -6.21 -4.16
C LEU A 159 7.24 -5.45 -5.24
N THR A 160 8.44 -4.96 -4.92
CA THR A 160 9.39 -4.54 -5.95
C THR A 160 10.40 -5.67 -6.16
N THR A 161 10.48 -6.18 -7.39
CA THR A 161 11.43 -7.25 -7.72
C THR A 161 12.87 -6.76 -7.68
N LYS A 162 13.84 -7.67 -7.60
CA LYS A 162 15.27 -7.40 -7.70
C LYS A 162 15.65 -6.72 -9.02
N ALA A 163 14.85 -6.93 -10.08
CA ALA A 163 14.98 -6.24 -11.37
C ALA A 163 14.34 -4.84 -11.39
N GLY A 164 13.70 -4.40 -10.30
CA GLY A 164 13.07 -3.08 -10.16
C GLY A 164 11.64 -3.00 -10.69
N ALA A 165 11.00 -4.13 -11.02
CA ALA A 165 9.61 -4.15 -11.47
C ALA A 165 8.65 -4.18 -10.26
N ALA A 166 7.56 -3.43 -10.31
CA ALA A 166 6.49 -3.52 -9.32
C ALA A 166 5.56 -4.70 -9.63
N VAL A 167 5.20 -5.48 -8.62
CA VAL A 167 4.21 -6.55 -8.70
C VAL A 167 3.14 -6.27 -7.66
N LEU A 168 1.90 -6.14 -8.12
CA LEU A 168 0.74 -5.92 -7.28
C LEU A 168 -0.17 -7.14 -7.35
N ALA A 169 -0.49 -7.72 -6.20
CA ALA A 169 -1.56 -8.70 -6.06
C ALA A 169 -2.66 -8.15 -5.17
N TRP A 170 -3.89 -8.58 -5.38
CA TRP A 170 -5.03 -8.12 -4.58
C TRP A 170 -6.14 -9.18 -4.59
N GLN A 171 -7.04 -9.05 -3.62
CA GLN A 171 -8.26 -9.83 -3.52
C GLN A 171 -9.41 -9.07 -4.16
N SER A 172 -10.16 -9.74 -5.04
CA SER A 172 -11.34 -9.17 -5.69
C SER A 172 -12.57 -9.92 -5.24
N HIS A 173 -13.54 -9.21 -4.65
CA HIS A 173 -14.79 -9.76 -4.17
C HIS A 173 -15.94 -9.49 -5.15
N ARG A 174 -16.67 -10.55 -5.52
CA ARG A 174 -17.91 -10.45 -6.30
C ARG A 174 -18.77 -11.70 -6.14
N ASP A 175 -20.07 -11.49 -5.94
CA ASP A 175 -21.06 -12.56 -5.78
C ASP A 175 -20.79 -13.43 -4.54
N ASN A 176 -20.43 -12.79 -3.43
CA ASN A 176 -20.12 -13.44 -2.14
C ASN A 176 -18.94 -14.43 -2.22
N ARG A 177 -17.99 -14.17 -3.12
CA ARG A 177 -16.81 -15.01 -3.36
C ARG A 177 -15.63 -14.16 -3.80
N ASP A 178 -14.44 -14.64 -3.50
CA ASP A 178 -13.17 -13.94 -3.71
C ASP A 178 -12.38 -14.57 -4.84
N GLN A 179 -11.60 -13.77 -5.55
CA GLN A 179 -10.58 -14.25 -6.49
C GLN A 179 -9.32 -13.41 -6.34
N LEU A 180 -8.16 -14.06 -6.32
CA LEU A 180 -6.88 -13.34 -6.29
C LEU A 180 -6.45 -12.97 -7.70
N TRP A 181 -6.00 -11.74 -7.85
CA TRP A 181 -5.46 -11.19 -9.08
C TRP A 181 -4.04 -10.71 -8.86
N ILE A 182 -3.26 -10.69 -9.94
CA ILE A 182 -1.90 -10.16 -9.92
C ILE A 182 -1.59 -9.39 -11.21
N ARG A 183 -0.78 -8.34 -11.08
CA ARG A 183 -0.27 -7.54 -12.19
C ARG A 183 1.22 -7.26 -11.99
N ARG A 184 2.02 -7.56 -13.01
CA ARG A 184 3.47 -7.28 -13.04
C ARG A 184 3.73 -6.07 -13.93
N GLY A 185 4.19 -4.97 -13.35
CA GLY A 185 4.46 -3.71 -14.04
C GLY A 185 3.26 -3.22 -14.84
N SER A 186 3.46 -3.01 -16.14
CA SER A 186 2.44 -2.57 -17.10
C SER A 186 1.71 -3.73 -17.80
N GLU A 187 1.94 -4.98 -17.40
CA GLU A 187 1.24 -6.14 -17.97
C GLU A 187 -0.26 -6.09 -17.65
N ARG A 188 -1.05 -6.89 -18.37
CA ARG A 188 -2.46 -7.10 -18.03
C ARG A 188 -2.55 -7.90 -16.73
N ALA A 189 -3.51 -7.55 -15.89
CA ALA A 189 -3.86 -8.35 -14.73
C ALA A 189 -4.26 -9.78 -15.13
N GLU A 190 -3.77 -10.76 -14.39
CA GLU A 190 -4.11 -12.18 -14.54
C GLU A 190 -4.63 -12.74 -13.21
N ALA A 191 -5.51 -13.75 -13.29
CA ALA A 191 -6.02 -14.42 -12.10
C ALA A 191 -4.95 -15.33 -11.50
N LEU A 192 -4.65 -15.15 -10.22
CA LEU A 192 -3.73 -15.99 -9.46
C LEU A 192 -4.42 -17.30 -9.04
N THR A 193 -5.71 -17.27 -8.72
CA THR A 193 -6.52 -18.47 -8.45
C THR A 193 -7.37 -18.85 -9.67
N ASP A 194 -7.55 -20.15 -9.89
CA ASP A 194 -8.26 -20.72 -11.05
C ASP A 194 -9.77 -20.52 -11.02
N ALA A 195 -10.33 -20.20 -9.85
CA ALA A 195 -11.74 -20.00 -9.61
C ALA A 195 -11.96 -19.00 -8.47
N LYS A 196 -13.21 -18.54 -8.34
CA LYS A 196 -13.66 -17.81 -7.16
C LYS A 196 -13.78 -18.75 -5.97
N ARG A 197 -13.34 -18.34 -4.78
CA ARG A 197 -13.21 -19.16 -3.55
C ARG A 197 -13.52 -18.30 -2.31
N GLU A 198 -13.28 -18.82 -1.12
CA GLU A 198 -13.28 -18.03 0.12
C GLU A 198 -11.81 -17.81 0.48
N LEU A 199 -11.33 -16.59 0.26
CA LEU A 199 -9.90 -16.26 0.29
C LEU A 199 -9.66 -15.13 1.29
N PHE A 200 -8.49 -15.13 1.89
CA PHE A 200 -8.10 -14.07 2.82
C PHE A 200 -6.64 -13.67 2.60
N ARG A 201 -6.48 -12.44 2.08
CA ARG A 201 -5.20 -11.76 1.82
C ARG A 201 -4.27 -12.52 0.85
N VAL A 202 -3.31 -11.80 0.29
CA VAL A 202 -2.20 -12.37 -0.46
C VAL A 202 -0.91 -11.72 0.03
N ALA A 203 0.17 -12.50 0.11
CA ALA A 203 1.51 -12.02 0.43
C ALA A 203 2.45 -12.39 -0.71
N LEU A 204 3.37 -11.49 -1.05
CA LEU A 204 4.30 -11.65 -2.16
C LEU A 204 5.75 -11.62 -1.65
N ALA A 205 6.60 -12.47 -2.21
CA ALA A 205 8.05 -12.36 -2.05
C ALA A 205 8.77 -12.89 -3.28
N GLU A 206 9.97 -12.39 -3.55
CA GLU A 206 10.83 -12.91 -4.62
C GLU A 206 12.08 -13.54 -4.00
N THR A 207 12.34 -14.79 -4.37
CA THR A 207 13.55 -15.51 -3.98
C THR A 207 14.06 -16.35 -5.15
N ASN A 208 15.38 -16.45 -5.33
CA ASN A 208 16.00 -17.28 -6.38
C ASN A 208 15.46 -17.08 -7.81
N GLY A 209 14.97 -15.87 -8.14
CA GLY A 209 14.37 -15.56 -9.44
C GLY A 209 12.92 -16.05 -9.60
N GLU A 210 12.33 -16.57 -8.53
CA GLU A 210 10.95 -17.03 -8.45
C GLU A 210 10.11 -16.01 -7.67
N LEU A 211 8.92 -15.72 -8.16
CA LEU A 211 7.93 -14.92 -7.45
C LEU A 211 6.95 -15.86 -6.74
N TRP A 212 6.89 -15.74 -5.41
CA TRP A 212 5.98 -16.48 -4.55
C TRP A 212 4.77 -15.63 -4.23
N ALA A 213 3.58 -16.23 -4.35
CA ALA A 213 2.33 -15.66 -3.86
C ALA A 213 1.68 -16.64 -2.90
N VAL A 214 1.48 -16.23 -1.65
CA VAL A 214 0.91 -17.03 -0.56
C VAL A 214 -0.43 -16.42 -0.15
N TRP A 215 -1.45 -17.24 0.08
CA TRP A 215 -2.76 -16.79 0.54
C TRP A 215 -3.37 -17.77 1.54
N SER A 216 -4.35 -17.30 2.32
CA SER A 216 -5.19 -18.17 3.13
C SER A 216 -6.48 -18.50 2.40
N GLU A 217 -6.92 -19.75 2.47
CA GLU A 217 -8.15 -20.22 1.82
C GLU A 217 -8.94 -21.16 2.73
N MET A 218 -10.25 -20.95 2.79
CA MET A 218 -11.18 -21.82 3.49
C MET A 218 -11.51 -23.05 2.64
N ARG A 219 -11.17 -24.24 3.15
CA ARG A 219 -11.58 -25.53 2.57
C ARG A 219 -12.13 -26.44 3.67
N GLY A 220 -13.35 -26.94 3.46
CA GLY A 220 -13.98 -27.88 4.40
C GLY A 220 -14.15 -27.32 5.82
N GLY A 221 -14.25 -25.99 5.97
CA GLY A 221 -14.38 -25.32 7.27
C GLY A 221 -13.06 -25.04 7.99
N ASN A 222 -11.90 -25.21 7.32
CA ASN A 222 -10.59 -24.85 7.85
C ASN A 222 -9.87 -23.87 6.92
N TRP A 223 -9.28 -22.81 7.48
CA TRP A 223 -8.41 -21.89 6.76
C TRP A 223 -6.97 -22.42 6.78
N ASP A 224 -6.41 -22.69 5.61
CA ASP A 224 -5.04 -23.18 5.43
C ASP A 224 -4.26 -22.23 4.51
N LEU A 225 -2.92 -22.28 4.54
CA LEU A 225 -2.07 -21.47 3.67
C LEU A 225 -1.67 -22.21 2.40
N TYR A 226 -1.91 -21.58 1.26
CA TYR A 226 -1.58 -22.08 -0.07
C TYR A 226 -0.65 -21.11 -0.80
N ALA A 227 0.03 -21.62 -1.81
CA ALA A 227 0.91 -20.82 -2.65
C ALA A 227 0.88 -21.21 -4.12
N ARG A 228 1.25 -20.26 -4.97
CA ARG A 228 1.73 -20.51 -6.33
C ARG A 228 3.08 -19.82 -6.48
N VAL A 229 3.91 -20.41 -7.35
CA VAL A 229 5.25 -19.92 -7.65
C VAL A 229 5.30 -19.62 -9.13
N PHE A 230 5.70 -18.40 -9.48
CA PHE A 230 5.96 -18.01 -10.86
C PHE A 230 7.45 -18.20 -11.14
N ALA A 231 7.74 -19.10 -12.08
CA ALA A 231 9.08 -19.43 -12.53
C ALA A 231 9.02 -19.70 -14.04
N ASP A 232 10.12 -19.43 -14.76
CA ASP A 232 10.23 -19.70 -16.21
C ASP A 232 9.08 -19.14 -17.06
N GLY A 233 8.50 -18.00 -16.65
CA GLY A 233 7.44 -17.30 -17.38
C GLY A 233 6.02 -17.82 -17.16
N ALA A 234 5.80 -18.74 -16.21
CA ALA A 234 4.47 -19.27 -15.89
C ALA A 234 4.26 -19.51 -14.39
N TRP A 235 2.99 -19.46 -13.96
CA TRP A 235 2.61 -19.94 -12.64
C TRP A 235 2.61 -21.47 -12.61
N GLY A 236 3.30 -22.03 -11.63
CA GLY A 236 3.22 -23.44 -11.29
C GLY A 236 1.86 -23.83 -10.69
N PRO A 237 1.68 -25.14 -10.39
CA PRO A 237 0.49 -25.60 -9.69
C PRO A 237 0.39 -24.99 -8.29
N GLU A 238 -0.83 -24.96 -7.76
CA GLU A 238 -1.08 -24.62 -6.37
C GLU A 238 -0.40 -25.63 -5.43
N GLN A 239 0.17 -25.12 -4.34
CA GLN A 239 0.88 -25.87 -3.32
C GLN A 239 0.24 -25.58 -1.96
N THR A 240 0.04 -26.61 -1.13
CA THR A 240 -0.26 -26.41 0.29
C THR A 240 1.03 -26.09 1.03
N VAL A 241 1.08 -24.95 1.70
CA VAL A 241 2.24 -24.51 2.50
C VAL A 241 2.07 -24.90 3.96
N VAL A 242 0.88 -24.66 4.50
CA VAL A 242 0.50 -25.04 5.86
C VAL A 242 -0.87 -25.68 5.80
N SER A 243 -1.03 -26.83 6.45
CA SER A 243 -2.34 -27.41 6.71
C SER A 243 -2.34 -28.04 8.09
N ALA A 244 -3.21 -27.53 8.95
CA ALA A 244 -3.35 -27.97 10.32
C ALA A 244 -4.73 -27.58 10.87
N PRO A 245 -5.28 -28.30 11.85
CA PRO A 245 -6.54 -27.92 12.47
C PRO A 245 -6.45 -26.55 13.12
N GLY A 246 -7.42 -25.68 12.84
CA GLY A 246 -7.46 -24.30 13.32
C GLY A 246 -7.06 -23.32 12.21
N SER A 247 -7.71 -22.17 12.17
CA SER A 247 -7.55 -21.21 11.08
C SER A 247 -6.14 -20.62 11.03
N ASP A 248 -5.49 -20.72 9.87
CA ASP A 248 -4.21 -20.07 9.57
C ASP A 248 -4.44 -18.83 8.69
N ILE A 249 -4.33 -17.64 9.28
CA ILE A 249 -4.69 -16.35 8.68
C ILE A 249 -3.69 -15.24 9.06
N PHE A 250 -3.90 -14.03 8.53
CA PHE A 250 -3.05 -12.85 8.78
C PHE A 250 -1.55 -13.13 8.55
N HIS A 251 -1.24 -13.76 7.42
CA HIS A 251 0.13 -14.14 7.09
C HIS A 251 0.94 -12.99 6.50
N ALA A 252 2.25 -13.00 6.76
CA ALA A 252 3.24 -12.13 6.14
C ALA A 252 4.42 -12.95 5.63
N LEU A 253 5.03 -12.50 4.53
CA LEU A 253 6.08 -13.22 3.82
C LEU A 253 7.24 -12.28 3.50
N ALA A 254 8.47 -12.68 3.81
CA ALA A 254 9.67 -11.95 3.43
C ALA A 254 10.76 -12.91 2.94
N ALA A 255 11.56 -12.46 1.97
CA ALA A 255 12.72 -13.19 1.47
C ALA A 255 14.01 -12.59 2.03
N ASP A 256 15.04 -13.43 2.22
CA ASP A 256 16.41 -12.94 2.41
C ASP A 256 17.26 -13.01 1.14
N GLU A 257 18.50 -12.55 1.27
CA GLU A 257 19.48 -12.52 0.20
C GLU A 257 20.04 -13.92 -0.11
N GLU A 258 19.98 -14.84 0.86
CA GLU A 258 20.44 -16.22 0.77
C GLU A 258 19.44 -17.17 0.09
N GLY A 259 18.25 -16.67 -0.26
CA GLY A 259 17.25 -17.42 -0.99
C GLY A 259 16.20 -18.11 -0.11
N ARG A 260 16.15 -17.79 1.19
CA ARG A 260 15.14 -18.30 2.13
C ARG A 260 13.90 -17.41 2.13
N LEU A 261 12.77 -18.00 2.49
CA LEU A 261 11.53 -17.28 2.78
C LEU A 261 11.16 -17.47 4.24
N PHE A 262 10.70 -16.40 4.89
CA PHE A 262 10.15 -16.39 6.23
C PHE A 262 8.65 -16.13 6.10
N LEU A 263 7.85 -17.14 6.41
CA LEU A 263 6.39 -17.05 6.45
C LEU A 263 5.96 -17.04 7.91
N VAL A 264 5.32 -15.96 8.34
CA VAL A 264 4.69 -15.84 9.65
C VAL A 264 3.18 -15.75 9.48
N TRP A 265 2.42 -16.26 10.44
CA TRP A 265 0.95 -16.22 10.41
C TRP A 265 0.37 -16.36 11.81
N GLN A 266 -0.89 -15.94 11.95
CA GLN A 266 -1.71 -16.19 13.12
C GLN A 266 -2.45 -17.52 12.95
N SER A 267 -2.45 -18.35 13.98
CA SER A 267 -3.06 -19.68 13.96
C SER A 267 -3.96 -19.92 15.17
N PHE A 268 -5.15 -20.51 14.95
CA PHE A 268 -6.16 -20.79 16.00
C PHE A 268 -6.24 -22.28 16.38
N ARG A 269 -5.11 -22.96 16.57
CA ARG A 269 -5.08 -24.44 16.77
C ARG A 269 -5.45 -24.88 18.19
N ASP A 270 -5.20 -24.04 19.18
CA ASP A 270 -5.33 -24.37 20.60
C ASP A 270 -6.40 -23.53 21.32
N GLY A 271 -7.38 -23.01 20.56
CA GLY A 271 -8.45 -22.16 21.09
C GLY A 271 -8.01 -20.72 21.40
N GLN A 272 -6.74 -20.39 21.16
CA GLN A 272 -6.18 -19.04 21.15
C GLN A 272 -5.51 -18.76 19.80
N GLY A 273 -5.44 -17.49 19.42
CA GLY A 273 -4.64 -17.02 18.30
C GLY A 273 -3.17 -16.92 18.71
N ASP A 274 -2.31 -17.66 18.03
CA ASP A 274 -0.87 -17.70 18.28
C ASP A 274 -0.08 -17.38 17.02
N ILE A 275 1.10 -16.81 17.17
CA ILE A 275 1.98 -16.53 16.03
C ILE A 275 2.86 -17.74 15.74
N TYR A 276 2.93 -18.11 14.46
CA TYR A 276 3.79 -19.18 13.98
C TYR A 276 4.75 -18.67 12.90
N LEU A 277 5.86 -19.38 12.74
CA LEU A 277 6.88 -19.19 11.72
C LEU A 277 7.15 -20.51 11.00
N SER A 278 7.33 -20.43 9.68
CA SER A 278 7.94 -21.48 8.86
C SER A 278 8.97 -20.83 7.94
N VAL A 279 10.12 -21.49 7.79
CA VAL A 279 11.22 -21.01 6.95
C VAL A 279 11.41 -21.94 5.77
N TYR A 280 11.32 -21.39 4.56
CA TYR A 280 11.71 -22.09 3.33
C TYR A 280 13.23 -22.03 3.18
N ASP A 281 13.88 -23.19 3.06
CA ASP A 281 15.34 -23.30 3.01
C ASP A 281 15.94 -23.13 1.59
N GLY A 282 15.14 -22.65 0.63
CA GLY A 282 15.48 -22.63 -0.80
C GLY A 282 15.07 -23.90 -1.54
N LYS A 283 14.55 -24.92 -0.84
CA LYS A 283 14.06 -26.18 -1.43
C LYS A 283 12.72 -26.63 -0.85
N LYS A 284 12.53 -26.49 0.47
CA LYS A 284 11.32 -26.92 1.17
C LYS A 284 11.01 -26.03 2.36
N TRP A 285 9.75 -26.03 2.76
CA TRP A 285 9.32 -25.44 4.02
C TRP A 285 9.77 -26.28 5.21
N GLY A 286 10.28 -25.60 6.24
CA GLY A 286 10.58 -26.19 7.53
C GLY A 286 9.32 -26.52 8.34
N LYS A 287 9.52 -27.05 9.55
CA LYS A 287 8.43 -27.28 10.49
C LYS A 287 7.91 -25.94 11.02
N ALA A 288 6.58 -25.78 11.08
CA ALA A 288 5.94 -24.68 11.78
C ALA A 288 6.41 -24.62 13.25
N THR A 289 6.90 -23.46 13.67
CA THR A 289 7.41 -23.17 15.01
C THR A 289 6.56 -22.07 15.62
N LYS A 290 5.98 -22.32 16.81
CA LYS A 290 5.24 -21.29 17.55
C LYS A 290 6.24 -20.21 18.00
N VAL A 291 5.92 -18.95 17.72
CA VAL A 291 6.74 -17.76 17.96
C VAL A 291 6.31 -17.05 19.24
N SER A 292 5.00 -16.93 19.45
CA SER A 292 4.46 -16.31 20.66
C SER A 292 4.33 -17.33 21.80
N GLU A 293 4.40 -16.85 23.04
CA GLU A 293 4.27 -17.68 24.26
C GLU A 293 3.23 -17.09 25.23
N SER A 294 2.36 -16.21 24.71
CA SER A 294 1.30 -15.51 25.45
C SER A 294 0.26 -16.50 26.00
N ALA A 295 -0.32 -16.14 27.15
CA ALA A 295 -1.47 -16.84 27.71
C ALA A 295 -2.81 -16.30 27.14
N ALA A 296 -2.75 -15.19 26.40
CA ALA A 296 -3.83 -14.57 25.69
C ALA A 296 -3.68 -14.78 24.18
N ASN A 297 -4.47 -14.04 23.39
CA ASN A 297 -4.36 -14.07 21.94
C ASN A 297 -3.26 -13.12 21.46
N ASP A 298 -2.63 -13.51 20.36
CA ASP A 298 -1.68 -12.72 19.59
C ASP A 298 -2.20 -12.56 18.15
N TRP A 299 -2.08 -11.38 17.55
CA TRP A 299 -2.63 -11.06 16.22
C TRP A 299 -1.64 -10.37 15.28
N GLU A 300 -2.05 -10.33 14.01
CA GLU A 300 -1.46 -9.56 12.90
C GLU A 300 0.09 -9.53 12.87
N PRO A 301 0.74 -10.69 12.75
CA PRO A 301 2.19 -10.74 12.72
C PRO A 301 2.76 -10.10 11.46
N THR A 302 3.94 -9.49 11.62
CA THR A 302 4.77 -8.97 10.54
C THR A 302 6.16 -9.60 10.59
N VAL A 303 6.86 -9.62 9.45
CA VAL A 303 8.24 -10.11 9.36
C VAL A 303 9.08 -9.23 8.47
N ALA A 304 10.24 -8.79 9.00
CA ALA A 304 11.27 -8.09 8.25
C ALA A 304 12.56 -8.89 8.27
N VAL A 305 13.31 -8.89 7.18
CA VAL A 305 14.50 -9.74 7.02
C VAL A 305 15.69 -8.93 6.50
N HIS A 306 16.87 -9.17 7.08
CA HIS A 306 18.12 -8.54 6.67
C HIS A 306 19.33 -9.39 7.08
N ASN A 307 20.27 -9.63 6.15
CA ASN A 307 21.50 -10.41 6.37
C ASN A 307 21.25 -11.73 7.11
N GLY A 308 20.27 -12.48 6.64
CA GLY A 308 19.86 -13.74 7.20
C GLY A 308 19.29 -13.73 8.62
N ARG A 309 18.96 -12.56 9.19
CA ARG A 309 18.18 -12.39 10.43
C ARG A 309 16.76 -11.96 10.09
N ALA A 310 15.78 -12.37 10.89
CA ALA A 310 14.40 -11.89 10.76
C ALA A 310 13.92 -11.26 12.07
N ALA A 311 13.23 -10.13 12.00
CA ALA A 311 12.46 -9.56 13.09
C ALA A 311 10.99 -9.92 12.87
N ILE A 312 10.36 -10.54 13.87
CA ILE A 312 8.96 -10.97 13.85
C ILE A 312 8.25 -10.26 14.97
N ALA A 313 7.33 -9.35 14.64
CA ALA A 313 6.57 -8.58 15.61
C ALA A 313 5.08 -8.85 15.45
N TRP A 314 4.32 -8.71 16.53
CA TRP A 314 2.87 -8.94 16.59
C TRP A 314 2.27 -8.14 17.75
N ASP A 315 0.95 -8.00 17.75
CA ASP A 315 0.22 -7.47 18.90
C ASP A 315 -0.33 -8.58 19.81
N SER A 316 -0.30 -8.35 21.12
CA SER A 316 -0.62 -9.35 22.16
C SER A 316 -1.54 -8.76 23.23
N TYR A 317 -2.31 -9.61 23.91
CA TYR A 317 -3.27 -9.18 24.95
C TYR A 317 -2.96 -9.68 26.37
N ASP A 318 -1.69 -9.96 26.68
CA ASP A 318 -1.30 -10.57 27.95
C ASP A 318 -1.69 -9.72 29.18
N ASP A 319 -1.57 -8.39 29.08
CA ASP A 319 -1.76 -7.47 30.20
C ASP A 319 -3.17 -6.82 30.25
N GLY A 320 -4.06 -7.27 29.36
CA GLY A 320 -5.44 -6.78 29.27
C GLY A 320 -5.59 -5.52 28.41
N ASP A 321 -4.55 -5.09 27.74
CA ASP A 321 -4.48 -4.11 26.65
C ASP A 321 -3.68 -4.73 25.48
N TYR A 322 -3.64 -4.04 24.34
CA TYR A 322 -2.89 -4.49 23.18
C TYR A 322 -1.49 -3.92 23.24
N ASP A 323 -0.49 -4.80 23.26
CA ASP A 323 0.93 -4.48 23.34
C ASP A 323 1.69 -5.01 22.14
N ILE A 324 2.82 -4.39 21.77
CA ILE A 324 3.69 -4.89 20.70
C ILE A 324 4.82 -5.73 21.26
N LEU A 325 4.85 -7.00 20.86
CA LEU A 325 5.91 -7.95 21.18
C LEU A 325 6.71 -8.31 19.93
N MET A 326 7.93 -8.80 20.13
CA MET A 326 8.80 -9.22 19.04
C MET A 326 9.71 -10.38 19.46
N ARG A 327 10.07 -11.22 18.48
CA ARG A 327 11.25 -12.08 18.53
C ARG A 327 12.11 -11.86 17.30
N GLU A 328 13.40 -12.07 17.48
CA GLU A 328 14.32 -12.18 16.35
C GLU A 328 14.61 -13.65 16.04
N TRP A 329 14.70 -13.97 14.76
CA TRP A 329 15.26 -15.22 14.28
C TRP A 329 16.69 -14.97 13.80
N ALA A 330 17.63 -15.79 14.27
CA ALA A 330 19.02 -15.77 13.86
C ALA A 330 19.64 -17.16 14.06
N ASP A 331 20.62 -17.51 13.23
CA ASP A 331 21.37 -18.77 13.35
C ASP A 331 20.49 -20.03 13.45
N GLY A 332 19.36 -20.05 12.72
CA GLY A 332 18.48 -21.22 12.70
C GLY A 332 17.45 -21.30 13.83
N LYS A 333 17.37 -20.29 14.71
CA LYS A 333 16.54 -20.35 15.93
C LYS A 333 15.89 -19.01 16.26
N LEU A 334 14.78 -19.08 17.00
CA LEU A 334 14.17 -17.91 17.64
C LEU A 334 14.98 -17.49 18.88
N GLY A 335 15.17 -16.19 19.01
CA GLY A 335 15.74 -15.54 20.19
C GLY A 335 14.71 -15.34 21.31
N PRO A 336 15.10 -14.61 22.37
CA PRO A 336 14.20 -14.30 23.48
C PRO A 336 13.06 -13.38 23.03
N LEU A 337 11.92 -13.47 23.73
CA LEU A 337 10.82 -12.51 23.61
C LEU A 337 11.28 -11.12 24.02
N GLN A 338 10.85 -10.10 23.28
CA GLN A 338 11.12 -8.70 23.53
C GLN A 338 9.81 -7.93 23.55
N THR A 339 9.58 -7.15 24.59
CA THR A 339 8.51 -6.16 24.63
C THR A 339 8.98 -4.90 23.91
N VAL A 340 8.29 -4.53 22.83
CA VAL A 340 8.60 -3.33 22.03
C VAL A 340 7.91 -2.13 22.64
N VAL A 341 6.64 -2.25 22.97
CA VAL A 341 5.85 -1.25 23.70
C VAL A 341 4.76 -1.98 24.51
N ASN A 342 4.45 -1.45 25.69
CA ASN A 342 3.44 -2.01 26.59
C ASN A 342 2.79 -0.94 27.49
N THR A 343 2.20 0.08 26.87
CA THR A 343 1.51 1.12 27.64
C THR A 343 0.01 0.80 27.71
N PRO A 344 -0.75 1.49 28.60
CA PRO A 344 -2.20 1.29 28.65
C PRO A 344 -2.97 1.62 27.36
N SER A 345 -2.32 2.30 26.40
CA SER A 345 -2.87 2.64 25.09
C SER A 345 -3.16 1.40 24.26
N PHE A 346 -4.01 1.53 23.24
CA PHE A 346 -4.15 0.48 22.24
C PHE A 346 -2.93 0.50 21.32
N GLU A 347 -2.13 -0.57 21.30
CA GLU A 347 -0.93 -0.68 20.45
C GLU A 347 -1.03 -1.95 19.61
N ALA A 348 -1.34 -1.81 18.30
CA ALA A 348 -1.65 -2.97 17.47
C ALA A 348 -1.10 -2.91 16.04
N ARG A 349 -1.22 -4.02 15.32
CA ARG A 349 -0.94 -4.12 13.87
C ARG A 349 0.46 -3.62 13.49
N PRO A 350 1.52 -4.18 14.10
CA PRO A 350 2.86 -3.72 13.84
C PRO A 350 3.27 -3.96 12.38
N GLN A 351 4.10 -3.09 11.85
CA GLN A 351 4.82 -3.27 10.59
C GLN A 351 6.31 -3.13 10.85
N ALA A 352 7.09 -4.01 10.22
CA ALA A 352 8.53 -4.07 10.39
C ALA A 352 9.24 -3.91 9.04
N LEU A 353 10.36 -3.19 9.02
CA LEU A 353 11.31 -3.22 7.90
C LEU A 353 12.74 -2.99 8.39
N TYR A 354 13.70 -3.51 7.66
CA TYR A 354 15.10 -3.09 7.81
C TYR A 354 15.45 -2.04 6.76
N ASP A 355 16.17 -1.00 7.17
CA ASP A 355 16.76 -0.08 6.20
C ASP A 355 18.05 -0.64 5.59
N LYS A 356 18.63 0.11 4.64
CA LYS A 356 19.86 -0.29 3.94
C LYS A 356 21.09 -0.40 4.84
N GLN A 357 21.04 0.12 6.07
CA GLN A 357 22.11 -0.01 7.05
C GLN A 357 21.86 -1.18 8.02
N GLY A 358 20.77 -1.93 7.84
CA GLY A 358 20.38 -3.03 8.72
C GLY A 358 19.78 -2.57 10.03
N ARG A 359 19.30 -1.32 10.13
CA ARG A 359 18.55 -0.86 11.29
C ARG A 359 17.10 -1.31 11.15
N LEU A 360 16.57 -1.94 12.19
CA LEU A 360 15.16 -2.30 12.26
C LEU A 360 14.32 -1.05 12.54
N TRP A 361 13.26 -0.88 11.76
CA TRP A 361 12.21 0.10 11.98
C TRP A 361 10.91 -0.65 12.26
N LEU A 362 10.28 -0.29 13.37
CA LEU A 362 8.96 -0.82 13.75
C LEU A 362 7.98 0.35 13.85
N THR A 363 6.83 0.17 13.22
CA THR A 363 5.67 1.06 13.35
C THR A 363 4.46 0.28 13.83
N TRP A 364 3.52 0.93 14.50
CA TRP A 364 2.27 0.32 14.96
C TRP A 364 1.16 1.36 14.99
N GLU A 365 -0.08 0.90 15.07
CA GLU A 365 -1.22 1.75 15.34
C GLU A 365 -1.30 2.03 16.85
N GLU A 366 -1.46 3.30 17.21
CA GLU A 366 -1.74 3.71 18.58
C GLU A 366 -3.14 4.34 18.68
N GLY A 367 -3.87 3.97 19.73
CA GLY A 367 -5.17 4.52 20.10
C GLY A 367 -5.30 4.70 21.62
N ASP A 368 -6.45 5.24 22.05
CA ASP A 368 -6.71 5.51 23.46
C ASP A 368 -6.68 4.23 24.33
N ALA A 369 -6.44 4.42 25.62
CA ALA A 369 -6.44 3.31 26.57
C ALA A 369 -7.82 2.62 26.66
N GLN A 370 -7.81 1.30 26.81
CA GLN A 370 -9.02 0.43 26.84
C GLN A 370 -9.86 0.44 25.55
N TRP A 371 -9.35 1.02 24.45
CA TRP A 371 -10.03 0.97 23.16
C TRP A 371 -10.26 -0.48 22.71
N GLY A 372 -11.46 -0.76 22.18
CA GLY A 372 -11.94 -2.11 21.87
C GLY A 372 -12.71 -2.81 23.01
N LYS A 373 -12.73 -2.26 24.23
CA LYS A 373 -13.59 -2.74 25.35
C LYS A 373 -14.85 -1.89 25.57
N ASP A 374 -14.92 -0.69 25.00
CA ASP A 374 -16.01 0.27 25.21
C ASP A 374 -17.22 0.00 24.32
N TYR A 375 -18.00 -1.04 24.64
CA TYR A 375 -19.38 -1.17 24.14
C TYR A 375 -20.40 -1.06 25.27
N VAL A 376 -20.52 0.15 25.83
CA VAL A 376 -21.77 0.62 26.45
C VAL A 376 -22.01 2.06 26.01
N SER A 377 -22.85 2.21 24.97
CA SER A 377 -23.54 3.43 24.52
C SER A 377 -22.86 4.79 24.74
N GLY A 378 -22.22 5.27 23.68
CA GLY A 378 -22.09 6.70 23.42
C GLY A 378 -20.73 7.29 23.77
N ILE A 379 -19.81 7.27 22.81
CA ILE A 379 -18.94 8.37 22.40
C ILE A 379 -18.28 7.90 21.09
N TYR A 380 -18.72 8.45 19.96
CA TYR A 380 -17.96 8.44 18.72
C TYR A 380 -16.97 9.60 18.84
N ASP A 381 -15.67 9.40 19.08
CA ASP A 381 -14.68 10.46 18.79
C ASP A 381 -13.16 10.15 18.87
N ALA A 382 -12.68 8.94 18.55
CA ALA A 382 -11.23 8.71 18.45
C ALA A 382 -10.88 7.91 17.19
N GLY A 383 -10.12 8.55 16.29
CA GLY A 383 -9.52 7.94 15.10
C GLY A 383 -8.04 7.62 15.33
N MET A 384 -7.55 6.57 14.66
CA MET A 384 -6.23 5.95 14.87
C MET A 384 -5.06 6.79 14.34
N GLY A 385 -3.90 6.71 15.00
CA GLY A 385 -2.62 7.24 14.51
C GLY A 385 -1.59 6.12 14.28
N LEU A 386 -0.72 6.27 13.29
CA LEU A 386 0.42 5.38 13.05
C LEU A 386 1.66 5.97 13.73
N LEU A 387 2.29 5.23 14.64
CA LEU A 387 3.53 5.64 15.33
C LEU A 387 4.72 4.79 14.90
N MET A 388 5.92 5.38 14.97
CA MET A 388 7.19 4.77 14.60
C MET A 388 8.19 4.91 15.75
N ARG A 389 8.87 3.83 16.13
CA ARG A 389 10.01 3.87 17.06
C ARG A 389 11.28 3.39 16.35
N ARG A 390 12.37 4.10 16.63
CA ARG A 390 13.70 3.90 16.05
C ARG A 390 14.62 3.10 16.97
#